data_AF-K1SNT9-F1
#
_entry.id   AF-K1SNT9-F1
#
_cell.length_a   1.000
_cell.length_b   1.000
_cell.length_c   1.000
_cell.angle_alpha   90.00
_cell.angle_beta   90.00
_cell.angle_gamma   90.00
#
_symmetry.space_group_name_H-M   'P 1'
#
loop_
_entity.id
_entity.type
_entity.pdbx_description
1 polymer ?
#
loop_
_entity_poly.entity_id
_entity_poly.type
_entity_poly.pdbx_seq_one_letter_code
_entity_poly.pdbx_strand_id
1 'polypeptide(L)'
;RVILLNCNDEQYIDYVNKKAAEGVAALCCDEDIPLLKTPVFSLGKRNDYTRQAHTLFDELRRIDEDDSVKVVYSRLPKTNGVGMAVYNRLIRAAGFEVIDLEQN
;
A
#
# COMPACT_ATOMS: atom_id res chain seq x y z
N ARG A 1 -0.59 -2.95 11.44
CA ARG A 1 0.75 -2.45 11.01
C ARG A 1 0.84 -2.37 9.49
N VAL A 2 1.54 -1.38 8.92
CA VAL A 2 1.67 -1.21 7.46
C VAL A 2 3.12 -1.43 7.02
N ILE A 3 3.32 -2.19 5.95
CA ILE A 3 4.62 -2.55 5.36
C ILE A 3 4.63 -2.12 3.89
N LEU A 4 5.71 -1.47 3.47
CA LEU A 4 5.91 -0.98 2.12
C LEU A 4 6.84 -1.90 1.34
N LEU A 5 6.46 -2.23 0.12
CA LEU A 5 7.22 -3.10 -0.77
C LEU A 5 7.85 -2.26 -1.89
N ASN A 6 9.18 -2.12 -1.91
CA ASN A 6 9.88 -1.59 -3.09
C ASN A 6 9.94 -2.68 -4.15
N CYS A 7 9.04 -2.60 -5.14
CA CYS A 7 8.84 -3.64 -6.13
C CYS A 7 8.10 -3.10 -7.37
N ASN A 8 8.02 -3.90 -8.43
CA ASN A 8 7.14 -3.62 -9.57
C ASN A 8 5.71 -4.14 -9.33
N ASP A 9 4.81 -3.90 -10.29
CA ASP A 9 3.39 -4.28 -10.18
C ASP A 9 3.20 -5.79 -9.99
N GLU A 10 3.84 -6.59 -10.82
CA GLU A 10 3.73 -8.05 -10.79
C GLU A 10 4.24 -8.62 -9.47
N GLN A 11 5.43 -8.19 -9.06
CA GLN A 11 6.05 -8.58 -7.79
C GLN A 11 5.17 -8.22 -6.58
N TYR A 12 4.53 -7.05 -6.60
CA TYR A 12 3.60 -6.64 -5.55
C TYR A 12 2.43 -7.61 -5.43
N ILE A 13 1.72 -7.86 -6.54
CA ILE A 13 0.57 -8.77 -6.58
C ILE A 13 0.98 -10.17 -6.12
N ASP A 14 2.09 -10.69 -6.65
CA ASP A 14 2.61 -12.01 -6.31
C ASP A 14 2.95 -12.13 -4.83
N TYR A 15 3.65 -11.14 -4.27
CA TYR A 15 4.08 -11.16 -2.88
C TYR A 15 2.89 -11.12 -1.93
N VAL A 16 1.94 -10.20 -2.16
CA VAL A 16 0.76 -10.06 -1.31
C VAL A 16 -0.11 -11.31 -1.40
N ASN A 17 -0.32 -11.87 -2.59
CA ASN A 17 -1.06 -13.11 -2.76
C ASN A 17 -0.38 -14.31 -2.10
N LYS A 18 0.94 -14.41 -2.12
CA LYS A 18 1.70 -15.44 -1.39
C LYS A 18 1.60 -15.29 0.13
N LYS A 19 1.40 -14.07 0.61
CA LYS A 19 1.21 -13.74 2.04
C LYS A 19 -0.26 -13.70 2.46
N ALA A 20 -1.20 -14.02 1.55
CA ALA A 20 -2.61 -14.00 1.84
C ALA A 20 -2.95 -14.95 3.00
N ALA A 21 -3.41 -14.37 4.10
CA ALA A 21 -3.78 -15.05 5.32
C ALA A 21 -4.77 -14.19 6.12
N GLU A 22 -5.32 -14.75 7.18
CA GLU A 22 -6.21 -14.02 8.08
C GLU A 22 -5.49 -12.80 8.70
N GLY A 23 -6.14 -11.64 8.63
CA GLY A 23 -5.62 -10.36 9.11
C GLY A 23 -4.50 -9.76 8.24
N VAL A 24 -4.31 -10.27 7.02
CA VAL A 24 -3.48 -9.61 6.00
C VAL A 24 -4.40 -8.88 5.02
N ALA A 25 -4.12 -7.61 4.78
CA ALA A 25 -4.79 -6.81 3.77
C ALA A 25 -3.77 -6.14 2.83
N ALA A 26 -4.29 -5.58 1.74
CA ALA A 26 -3.52 -4.87 0.74
C ALA A 26 -4.01 -3.42 0.63
N LEU A 27 -3.10 -2.48 0.52
CA LEU A 27 -3.39 -1.07 0.24
C LEU A 27 -2.83 -0.73 -1.14
N CYS A 28 -3.70 -0.61 -2.13
CA CYS A 28 -3.34 -0.52 -3.55
C CYS A 28 -4.21 0.47 -4.32
N CYS A 29 -3.92 0.63 -5.62
CA CYS A 29 -4.78 1.37 -6.55
C CYS A 29 -5.91 0.46 -7.07
N ASP A 30 -6.96 1.08 -7.61
CA ASP A 30 -8.14 0.38 -8.13
C ASP A 30 -7.81 -0.70 -9.17
N GLU A 31 -6.79 -0.46 -9.99
CA GLU A 31 -6.35 -1.35 -11.07
C GLU A 31 -5.78 -2.69 -10.56
N ASP A 32 -5.27 -2.71 -9.34
CA ASP A 32 -4.63 -3.89 -8.72
C ASP A 32 -5.64 -4.78 -7.99
N ILE A 33 -6.82 -4.22 -7.62
CA ILE A 33 -7.87 -4.90 -6.85
C ILE A 33 -8.28 -6.26 -7.45
N PRO A 34 -8.54 -6.39 -8.76
CA PRO A 34 -9.02 -7.65 -9.35
C PRO A 34 -8.00 -8.79 -9.26
N LEU A 35 -6.73 -8.48 -9.00
CA LEU A 35 -5.62 -9.43 -8.99
C LEU A 35 -5.26 -9.90 -7.57
N LEU A 36 -5.82 -9.27 -6.54
CA LEU A 36 -5.51 -9.54 -5.14
C LEU A 36 -6.50 -10.52 -4.51
N LYS A 37 -5.98 -11.44 -3.69
CA LYS A 37 -6.74 -12.48 -2.98
C LYS A 37 -7.03 -12.13 -1.52
N THR A 38 -6.53 -10.99 -1.04
CA THR A 38 -6.75 -10.48 0.32
C THR A 38 -7.78 -9.36 0.32
N PRO A 39 -8.34 -9.01 1.48
CA PRO A 39 -9.03 -7.73 1.65
C PRO A 39 -8.18 -6.57 1.13
N VAL A 40 -8.84 -5.60 0.50
CA VAL A 40 -8.19 -4.46 -0.13
C VAL A 40 -8.72 -3.15 0.43
N PHE A 41 -7.81 -2.21 0.66
CA PHE A 41 -8.07 -0.80 0.89
C PHE A 41 -7.62 -0.05 -0.37
N SER A 42 -8.52 0.72 -0.98
CA SER A 42 -8.22 1.41 -2.23
C SER A 42 -7.81 2.85 -1.97
N LEU A 43 -6.70 3.26 -2.59
CA LEU A 43 -6.29 4.66 -2.66
C LEU A 43 -6.97 5.41 -3.81
N GLY A 44 -7.69 4.70 -4.68
CA GLY A 44 -8.29 5.19 -5.92
C GLY A 44 -7.44 4.86 -7.15
N LYS A 45 -7.71 5.55 -8.26
CA LYS A 45 -7.06 5.32 -9.55
C LYS A 45 -5.57 5.63 -9.50
N ARG A 46 -4.76 4.79 -10.14
CA ARG A 46 -3.29 4.89 -10.20
C ARG A 46 -2.77 6.22 -10.73
N ASN A 47 -3.52 6.86 -11.63
CA ASN A 47 -3.13 8.13 -12.26
C ASN A 47 -3.62 9.38 -11.50
N ASP A 48 -4.33 9.24 -10.38
CA ASP A 48 -4.87 10.34 -9.58
C ASP A 48 -4.11 10.49 -8.24
N TYR A 49 -2.88 10.98 -8.31
CA TYR A 49 -1.99 11.11 -7.15
C TYR A 49 -2.52 12.06 -6.07
N THR A 50 -3.23 13.11 -6.47
CA THR A 50 -3.82 14.07 -5.51
C THR A 50 -4.87 13.36 -4.67
N ARG A 51 -5.77 12.61 -5.31
CA ARG A 51 -6.77 11.83 -4.59
C ARG A 51 -6.14 10.74 -3.74
N GLN A 52 -5.14 10.01 -4.25
CA GLN A 52 -4.44 8.99 -3.48
C GLN A 52 -3.83 9.54 -2.18
N ALA A 53 -3.22 10.73 -2.24
CA ALA A 53 -2.63 11.36 -1.06
C ALA A 53 -3.69 11.74 0.00
N HIS A 54 -4.86 12.22 -0.44
CA HIS A 54 -5.98 12.50 0.46
C HIS A 54 -6.57 11.21 1.05
N THR A 55 -6.88 10.22 0.21
CA THR A 55 -7.47 8.95 0.61
C THR A 55 -6.56 8.14 1.53
N LEU A 56 -5.23 8.24 1.37
CA LEU A 56 -4.27 7.50 2.19
C LEU A 56 -4.53 7.65 3.69
N PHE A 57 -4.75 8.87 4.17
CA PHE A 57 -4.95 9.11 5.60
C PHE A 57 -6.24 8.48 6.13
N ASP A 58 -7.31 8.59 5.35
CA ASP A 58 -8.60 8.01 5.70
C ASP A 58 -8.48 6.49 5.76
N GLU A 59 -7.82 5.87 4.78
CA GLU A 59 -7.63 4.41 4.76
C GLU A 59 -6.68 3.93 5.86
N LEU A 60 -5.61 4.66 6.17
CA LEU A 60 -4.73 4.34 7.30
C LEU A 60 -5.50 4.37 8.63
N ARG A 61 -6.33 5.39 8.82
CA ARG A 61 -7.19 5.46 10.02
C ARG A 61 -8.16 4.30 10.09
N ARG A 62 -8.78 3.92 8.97
CA ARG A 62 -9.67 2.75 8.89
C ARG A 62 -8.93 1.45 9.21
N ILE A 63 -7.69 1.31 8.75
CA ILE A 63 -6.83 0.16 9.07
C ILE A 63 -6.52 0.12 10.57
N ASP A 64 -6.23 1.26 11.20
CA ASP A 64 -5.95 1.33 12.64
C ASP A 64 -7.21 1.10 13.50
N GLU A 65 -8.40 1.41 12.99
CA GLU A 65 -9.69 1.15 13.64
C GLU A 65 -10.20 -0.31 13.43
N ASP A 66 -9.59 -1.08 12.52
CA ASP A 66 -9.96 -2.45 12.20
C ASP A 66 -9.06 -3.48 12.92
N ASP A 67 -9.56 -3.99 14.06
CA ASP A 67 -8.86 -5.00 14.87
C ASP A 67 -8.60 -6.33 14.13
N SER A 68 -9.31 -6.60 13.04
CA SER A 68 -9.08 -7.81 12.24
C SER A 68 -7.80 -7.71 11.40
N VAL A 69 -7.36 -6.49 11.06
CA VAL A 69 -6.23 -6.24 10.17
C VAL A 69 -4.94 -6.10 10.97
N LYS A 70 -4.12 -7.14 10.89
CA LYS A 70 -2.81 -7.18 11.57
C LYS A 70 -1.72 -6.56 10.71
N VAL A 71 -1.70 -6.89 9.42
CA VAL A 71 -0.65 -6.48 8.48
C VAL A 71 -1.27 -5.98 7.18
N VAL A 72 -0.83 -4.80 6.75
CA VAL A 72 -1.20 -4.25 5.44
C VAL A 72 0.05 -4.10 4.59
N TYR A 73 0.04 -4.67 3.40
CA TYR A 73 1.09 -4.45 2.42
C TYR A 73 0.66 -3.34 1.47
N SER A 74 1.56 -2.39 1.21
CA SER A 74 1.38 -1.38 0.17
C SER A 74 2.63 -1.28 -0.67
N ARG A 75 2.49 -0.86 -1.92
CA ARG A 75 3.65 -0.69 -2.80
C ARG A 75 4.33 0.64 -2.52
N LEU A 76 5.67 0.63 -2.49
CA LEU A 76 6.45 1.85 -2.42
C LEU A 76 6.34 2.57 -3.78
N PRO A 77 5.84 3.81 -3.80
CA PRO A 77 5.67 4.52 -5.05
C PRO A 77 7.00 5.10 -5.56
N LYS A 78 7.25 4.99 -6.87
CA LYS A 78 8.56 5.28 -7.50
C LYS A 78 8.71 6.69 -8.11
N THR A 79 7.81 7.64 -7.84
CA THR A 79 7.71 8.88 -8.67
C THR A 79 8.00 10.21 -7.96
N ASN A 80 8.58 11.14 -8.72
CA ASN A 80 9.07 12.48 -8.31
C ASN A 80 8.01 13.60 -8.45
N GLY A 81 6.77 13.36 -8.03
CA GLY A 81 5.71 14.38 -8.01
C GLY A 81 5.54 15.06 -6.64
N VAL A 82 4.99 16.27 -6.58
CA VAL A 82 4.76 16.99 -5.31
C VAL A 82 3.80 16.22 -4.37
N GLY A 83 2.71 15.65 -4.92
CA GLY A 83 1.81 14.76 -4.15
C GLY A 83 2.53 13.54 -3.57
N MET A 84 3.53 13.03 -4.29
CA MET A 84 4.37 11.91 -3.84
C MET A 84 5.48 12.32 -2.87
N ALA A 85 5.93 13.57 -2.92
CA ALA A 85 6.88 14.12 -1.96
C ALA A 85 6.27 14.28 -0.56
N VAL A 86 4.95 14.46 -0.48
CA VAL A 86 4.17 14.42 0.77
C VAL A 86 4.05 12.97 1.24
N TYR A 87 3.68 12.05 0.34
CA TYR A 87 3.62 10.60 0.59
C TYR A 87 4.95 10.04 1.14
N ASN A 88 6.07 10.43 0.54
CA ASN A 88 7.42 9.99 0.92
C ASN A 88 7.91 10.62 2.24
N ARG A 89 7.31 11.73 2.69
CA ARG A 89 7.55 12.28 4.04
C ARG A 89 6.69 11.58 5.07
N LEU A 90 5.44 11.31 4.72
CA LEU A 90 4.48 10.57 5.55
C LEU A 90 4.94 9.16 5.87
N ILE A 91 5.40 8.42 4.87
CA ILE A 91 5.92 7.07 5.03
C ILE A 91 7.04 7.03 6.07
N ARG A 92 7.96 8.01 6.00
CA ARG A 92 9.08 8.12 6.93
C ARG A 92 8.66 8.58 8.32
N ALA A 93 7.64 9.43 8.42
CA ALA A 93 7.12 9.92 9.69
C ALA A 93 6.26 8.89 10.44
N ALA A 94 5.54 8.02 9.71
CA ALA A 94 4.66 7.00 10.27
C ALA A 94 5.39 5.72 10.71
N GLY A 95 6.72 5.64 10.52
CA GLY A 95 7.53 4.50 10.98
C GLY A 95 7.24 3.20 10.24
N PHE A 96 6.82 3.26 8.97
CA PHE A 96 6.53 2.07 8.19
C PHE A 96 7.81 1.29 7.85
N GLU A 97 7.70 -0.03 7.91
CA GLU A 97 8.77 -0.94 7.49
C GLU A 97 8.82 -0.99 5.96
N VAL A 98 10.01 -0.90 5.37
CA VAL A 98 10.22 -1.01 3.92
C VAL A 98 10.97 -2.31 3.62
N ILE A 99 10.40 -3.14 2.76
CA ILE A 99 11.01 -4.36 2.24
C ILE A 99 11.36 -4.13 0.77
N ASP A 100 12.63 -4.35 0.41
CA ASP A 100 13.08 -4.26 -0.97
C ASP A 100 12.99 -5.63 -1.67
N LEU A 101 12.24 -5.68 -2.77
CA LEU A 101 12.08 -6.86 -3.62
C LEU A 101 12.69 -6.66 -5.02
N GLU A 102 13.28 -5.49 -5.32
CA GLU A 102 13.96 -5.27 -6.60
C GLU A 102 15.31 -6.01 -6.68
N GLN A 103 15.88 -6.41 -5.55
CA GLN A 103 17.20 -7.07 -5.49
C GLN A 103 17.15 -8.60 -5.43
N ASN A 104 16.00 -9.24 -5.63
CA ASN A 104 15.83 -10.69 -5.52
C ASN A 104 15.46 -11.34 -6.86
#